data_AF-A0A2S8BL94-F1
#
_entry.id   AF-A0A2S8BL94-F1
#
_cell.length_a   1.000
_cell.length_b   1.000
_cell.length_c   1.000
_cell.angle_alpha   90.00
_cell.angle_beta   90.00
_cell.angle_gamma   90.00
#
_symmetry.space_group_name_H-M   'P 1'
#
loop_
_entity.id
_entity.type
_entity.pdbx_description
1 polymer ?
#
loop_
_entity_poly.entity_id
_entity_poly.type
_entity_poly.pdbx_seq_one_letter_code
_entity_poly.pdbx_strand_id
1 'polypeptide(L)'
;MPGAPIAVKEAVLPFHRFRRTDGSSIESLLGPEMKSTGEVMGIDRDFGSAFAKSQTAAYGSLPAGGTIFVSVANRDKRSLVFPVKRLADLGFRVLATEGTAEMLRRNGIPCDEVRKLFEEPGAGRPEASAVDAILAGAVDLVINTPYGNSGPRIDGYEIRSAAVSMNIPCVTTVQGAAAAVQGIEAGIRGDIGVRSLQELHSALGEASAGSAG
;
A
#
# COMPACT_ATOMS: atom_id res chain seq x y z
N MET A 1 8.23 12.12 -24.91
CA MET A 1 9.37 11.54 -25.64
C MET A 1 9.33 10.03 -25.42
N PRO A 2 9.16 9.21 -26.47
CA PRO A 2 9.28 7.76 -26.34
C PRO A 2 10.64 7.42 -25.70
N GLY A 3 10.64 6.63 -24.62
CA GLY A 3 11.86 6.20 -23.93
C GLY A 3 12.41 7.14 -22.84
N ALA A 4 11.74 8.26 -22.54
CA ALA A 4 12.11 9.07 -21.37
C ALA A 4 11.79 8.31 -20.06
N PRO A 5 12.66 8.40 -19.03
CA PRO A 5 12.43 7.73 -17.77
C PRO A 5 11.23 8.35 -17.02
N ILE A 6 10.56 7.53 -16.23
CA ILE A 6 9.50 7.93 -15.31
C ILE A 6 10.12 8.25 -13.95
N ALA A 7 9.80 9.42 -13.43
CA ALA A 7 10.18 9.89 -12.11
C ALA A 7 8.96 9.95 -11.19
N VAL A 8 9.01 9.23 -10.08
CA VAL A 8 7.97 9.21 -9.04
C VAL A 8 8.52 9.89 -7.79
N LYS A 9 7.88 10.98 -7.37
CA LYS A 9 8.15 11.63 -6.09
C LYS A 9 7.23 11.05 -5.02
N GLU A 10 7.80 10.58 -3.92
CA GLU A 10 7.05 10.11 -2.76
C GLU A 10 7.35 11.00 -1.54
N ALA A 11 6.33 11.26 -0.73
CA ALA A 11 6.48 12.03 0.50
C ALA A 11 6.95 11.10 1.64
N VAL A 12 7.71 11.62 2.60
CA VAL A 12 8.10 10.91 3.83
C VAL A 12 7.34 11.49 5.02
N LEU A 13 6.54 10.64 5.66
CA LEU A 13 5.64 11.01 6.76
C LEU A 13 6.25 10.62 8.12
N PRO A 14 6.23 11.53 9.12
CA PRO A 14 6.89 11.31 10.41
C PRO A 14 6.00 10.54 11.41
N PHE A 15 5.01 9.77 10.96
CA PHE A 15 4.01 9.15 11.84
C PHE A 15 4.59 8.20 12.89
N HIS A 16 5.75 7.60 12.62
CA HIS A 16 6.47 6.77 13.59
C HIS A 16 7.15 7.57 14.71
N ARG A 17 7.37 8.88 14.53
CA ARG A 17 8.12 9.73 15.48
C ARG A 17 7.24 10.38 16.54
N PHE A 18 5.95 10.56 16.25
CA PHE A 18 5.04 11.30 17.10
C PHE A 18 4.02 10.38 17.75
N ARG A 19 3.89 10.48 19.07
CA ARG A 19 2.87 9.81 19.87
C ARG A 19 2.07 10.87 20.62
N ARG A 20 0.81 10.55 20.95
CA ARG A 20 0.00 11.36 21.86
C ARG A 20 0.58 11.31 23.27
N THR A 21 0.11 12.19 24.14
CA THR A 21 0.54 12.30 25.53
C THR A 21 0.28 11.03 26.35
N ASP A 22 -0.74 10.25 25.98
CA ASP A 22 -1.07 8.94 26.56
C ASP A 22 -0.22 7.78 25.99
N GLY A 23 0.74 8.06 25.10
CA GLY A 23 1.58 7.07 24.44
C GLY A 23 0.97 6.41 23.20
N SER A 24 -0.30 6.70 22.86
CA SER A 24 -0.95 6.19 21.65
C SER A 24 -0.35 6.80 20.37
N SER A 25 -0.42 6.06 19.26
CA SER A 25 0.11 6.53 17.97
C SER A 25 -0.71 7.70 17.42
N ILE A 26 -0.12 8.59 16.62
CA ILE A 26 -0.92 9.60 15.91
C ILE A 26 -1.61 8.99 14.68
N GLU A 27 -2.74 9.56 14.26
CA GLU A 27 -3.46 9.06 13.10
C GLU A 27 -2.65 9.30 11.82
N SER A 28 -2.32 8.21 11.11
CA SER A 28 -1.55 8.22 9.87
C SER A 28 -2.40 8.54 8.61
N LEU A 29 -3.53 9.21 8.79
CA LEU A 29 -4.43 9.54 7.70
C LEU A 29 -4.03 10.86 7.00
N LEU A 30 -3.99 10.79 5.67
CA LEU A 30 -3.77 11.94 4.81
C LEU A 30 -5.05 12.77 4.70
N GLY A 31 -4.88 14.09 4.71
CA GLY A 31 -5.95 15.05 4.58
C GLY A 31 -5.50 16.25 3.74
N PRO A 32 -6.29 17.34 3.71
CA PRO A 32 -5.93 18.54 2.97
C PRO A 32 -4.70 19.25 3.54
N GLU A 33 -4.35 18.99 4.80
CA GLU A 33 -3.15 19.52 5.46
C GLU A 33 -1.91 18.69 5.12
N MET A 34 -0.82 19.37 4.73
CA MET A 34 0.47 18.75 4.47
C MET A 34 1.18 18.37 5.78
N LYS A 35 1.45 17.08 5.98
CA LYS A 35 2.13 16.53 7.18
C LYS A 35 3.51 15.92 6.90
N SER A 36 3.97 15.96 5.65
CA SER A 36 5.25 15.38 5.22
C SER A 36 6.45 16.19 5.70
N THR A 37 7.55 15.52 6.01
CA THR A 37 8.80 16.15 6.49
C THR A 37 9.95 16.04 5.51
N GLY A 38 9.80 15.24 4.46
CA GLY A 38 10.78 15.06 3.40
C GLY A 38 10.16 14.40 2.19
N GLU A 39 10.99 14.12 1.19
CA GLU A 39 10.60 13.44 -0.04
C GLU A 39 11.74 12.62 -0.62
N VAL A 40 11.37 11.63 -1.42
CA VAL A 40 12.28 10.76 -2.17
C VAL A 40 11.83 10.70 -3.61
N MET A 41 12.75 10.34 -4.51
CA MET A 41 12.49 10.18 -5.93
C MET A 41 12.89 8.77 -6.36
N GLY A 42 11.94 8.01 -6.89
CA GLY A 42 12.22 6.79 -7.64
C GLY A 42 12.23 7.11 -9.13
N ILE A 43 13.30 6.70 -9.83
CA ILE A 43 13.43 6.90 -11.28
C ILE A 43 13.71 5.57 -11.98
N ASP A 44 12.92 5.28 -13.01
CA ASP A 44 13.11 4.09 -13.85
C ASP A 44 12.45 4.24 -15.23
N ARG A 45 12.51 3.19 -16.04
CA ARG A 45 11.97 3.12 -17.42
C ARG A 45 10.45 3.05 -17.45
N ASP A 46 9.85 2.49 -16.40
CA ASP A 46 8.41 2.29 -16.25
C ASP A 46 7.92 2.74 -14.86
N PHE A 47 6.61 2.90 -14.74
CA PHE A 47 5.99 3.46 -13.55
C PHE A 47 6.08 2.51 -12.35
N GLY A 48 5.91 1.19 -12.54
CA GLY A 48 5.94 0.21 -11.46
C GLY A 48 7.31 0.18 -10.79
N SER A 49 8.38 0.11 -11.59
CA SER A 49 9.75 0.12 -11.11
C SER A 49 10.11 1.44 -10.41
N ALA A 50 9.71 2.58 -10.98
CA ALA A 50 9.93 3.89 -10.36
C ALA A 50 9.16 4.04 -9.04
N PHE A 51 7.92 3.57 -8.96
CA PHE A 51 7.12 3.58 -7.74
C PHE A 51 7.71 2.65 -6.67
N ALA A 52 8.09 1.42 -7.01
CA ALA A 52 8.69 0.49 -6.05
C ALA A 52 9.99 1.04 -5.41
N LYS A 53 10.80 1.76 -6.20
CA LYS A 53 11.99 2.49 -5.70
C LYS A 53 11.61 3.59 -4.73
N SER A 54 10.60 4.39 -5.04
CA SER A 54 10.16 5.48 -4.16
C SER A 54 9.63 4.93 -2.83
N GLN A 55 8.87 3.83 -2.86
CA GLN A 55 8.39 3.16 -1.64
C GLN A 55 9.55 2.61 -0.81
N THR A 56 10.51 1.92 -1.45
CA THR A 56 11.70 1.38 -0.77
C THR A 56 12.47 2.47 -0.03
N ALA A 57 12.63 3.64 -0.66
CA ALA A 57 13.32 4.77 -0.06
C ALA A 57 12.53 5.46 1.07
N ALA A 58 11.21 5.51 1.00
CA ALA A 58 10.37 6.21 1.98
C ALA A 58 9.94 5.36 3.18
N TYR A 59 9.55 4.10 2.93
CA TYR A 59 8.80 3.27 3.88
C TYR A 59 9.30 1.81 3.95
N GLY A 60 10.31 1.45 3.17
CA GLY A 60 10.73 0.06 2.98
C GLY A 60 10.11 -0.59 1.74
N SER A 61 10.67 -1.73 1.34
CA SER A 61 10.28 -2.39 0.10
C SER A 61 8.86 -2.95 0.17
N LEU A 62 8.13 -2.85 -0.94
CA LEU A 62 6.86 -3.55 -1.10
C LEU A 62 7.11 -5.07 -1.04
N PRO A 63 6.20 -5.85 -0.44
CA PRO A 63 6.39 -7.30 -0.33
C PRO A 63 6.31 -7.98 -1.69
N ALA A 64 7.08 -9.04 -1.88
CA ALA A 64 7.03 -9.88 -3.10
C ALA A 64 6.10 -11.11 -2.96
N GLY A 65 5.56 -11.33 -1.76
CA GLY A 65 4.64 -12.42 -1.43
C GLY A 65 4.15 -12.29 0.01
N GLY A 66 3.38 -13.25 0.49
CA GLY A 66 2.86 -13.27 1.86
C GLY A 66 1.38 -12.94 1.94
N THR A 67 0.99 -12.19 2.96
CA THR A 67 -0.42 -11.94 3.30
C THR A 67 -0.77 -10.46 3.20
N ILE A 68 -1.85 -10.13 2.50
CA ILE A 68 -2.40 -8.78 2.46
C ILE A 68 -3.66 -8.70 3.33
N PHE A 69 -3.82 -7.60 4.06
CA PHE A 69 -5.07 -7.27 4.72
C PHE A 69 -5.82 -6.16 3.95
N VAL A 70 -7.11 -6.37 3.68
CA VAL A 70 -7.95 -5.47 2.89
C VAL A 70 -9.20 -5.09 3.68
N SER A 71 -9.38 -3.79 3.92
CA SER A 71 -10.61 -3.24 4.50
C SER A 71 -10.92 -1.88 3.90
N VAL A 72 -12.01 -1.79 3.15
CA VAL A 72 -12.24 -0.66 2.23
C VAL A 72 -13.62 -0.04 2.44
N ALA A 73 -13.73 1.25 2.21
CA ALA A 73 -15.00 1.95 2.21
C ALA A 73 -15.91 1.45 1.07
N ASN A 74 -17.23 1.47 1.30
CA ASN A 74 -18.22 0.97 0.33
C ASN A 74 -18.07 1.62 -1.06
N ARG A 75 -17.76 2.92 -1.13
CA ARG A 75 -17.54 3.66 -2.39
C ARG A 75 -16.34 3.14 -3.19
N ASP A 76 -15.35 2.56 -2.52
CA ASP A 76 -14.08 2.11 -3.12
C ASP A 76 -14.11 0.61 -3.47
N LYS A 77 -15.08 -0.14 -2.94
CA LYS A 77 -15.19 -1.60 -3.10
C LYS A 77 -15.07 -2.04 -4.56
N ARG A 78 -15.82 -1.40 -5.47
CA ARG A 78 -15.82 -1.76 -6.90
C ARG A 78 -14.45 -1.54 -7.54
N SER A 79 -13.79 -0.42 -7.23
CA SER A 79 -12.51 -0.06 -7.83
C SER A 79 -11.35 -0.91 -7.31
N LEU A 80 -11.48 -1.49 -6.11
CA LEU A 80 -10.44 -2.31 -5.49
C LEU A 80 -10.53 -3.81 -5.82
N VAL A 81 -11.62 -4.27 -6.46
CA VAL A 81 -11.73 -5.68 -6.90
C VAL A 81 -10.52 -6.08 -7.75
N PHE A 82 -10.19 -5.29 -8.79
CA PHE A 82 -9.14 -5.66 -9.73
C PHE A 82 -7.73 -5.61 -9.10
N PRO A 83 -7.32 -4.54 -8.38
CA PRO A 83 -6.05 -4.54 -7.66
C PRO A 83 -5.88 -5.73 -6.71
N VAL A 84 -6.91 -6.03 -5.90
CA VAL A 84 -6.86 -7.13 -4.93
C VAL A 84 -6.83 -8.49 -5.64
N LYS A 85 -7.62 -8.65 -6.70
CA LYS A 85 -7.56 -9.86 -7.55
C LYS A 85 -6.15 -10.07 -8.07
N ARG A 86 -5.49 -9.02 -8.55
CA ARG A 86 -4.15 -9.15 -9.11
C ARG A 86 -3.13 -9.61 -8.07
N LEU A 87 -3.22 -9.11 -6.83
CA LEU A 87 -2.39 -9.61 -5.73
C LEU A 87 -2.67 -11.08 -5.40
N ALA A 88 -3.95 -11.49 -5.38
CA ALA A 88 -4.32 -12.90 -5.18
C ALA A 88 -3.77 -13.78 -6.31
N ASP A 89 -3.85 -13.34 -7.57
CA ASP A 89 -3.30 -14.04 -8.73
C ASP A 89 -1.76 -14.14 -8.70
N LEU A 90 -1.09 -13.23 -7.99
CA LEU A 90 0.36 -13.27 -7.70
C LEU A 90 0.70 -14.20 -6.53
N GLY A 91 -0.28 -14.83 -5.89
CA GLY A 91 -0.10 -15.81 -4.82
C GLY A 91 -0.19 -15.24 -3.40
N PHE A 92 -0.60 -13.98 -3.23
CA PHE A 92 -0.82 -13.44 -1.89
C PHE A 92 -2.06 -14.07 -1.24
N ARG A 93 -1.95 -14.39 0.05
CA ARG A 93 -3.11 -14.70 0.89
C ARG A 93 -3.86 -13.41 1.20
N VAL A 94 -5.19 -13.42 1.10
CA VAL A 94 -6.02 -12.24 1.35
C VAL A 94 -6.79 -12.40 2.65
N LEU A 95 -6.55 -11.50 3.61
CA LEU A 95 -7.37 -11.31 4.80
C LEU A 95 -8.28 -10.09 4.63
N ALA A 96 -9.53 -10.20 5.04
CA ALA A 96 -10.47 -9.08 4.91
C ALA A 96 -11.50 -9.03 6.04
N THR A 97 -12.04 -7.84 6.31
CA THR A 97 -13.23 -7.71 7.16
C THR A 97 -14.45 -8.26 6.44
N GLU A 98 -15.42 -8.80 7.18
CA GLU A 98 -16.65 -9.46 6.67
C GLU A 98 -17.23 -8.80 5.40
N GLY A 99 -17.63 -7.52 5.46
CA GLY A 99 -18.24 -6.85 4.31
C GLY A 99 -17.30 -6.63 3.12
N THR A 100 -15.98 -6.63 3.34
CA THR A 100 -14.98 -6.62 2.26
C THR A 100 -14.80 -8.03 1.70
N ALA A 101 -14.74 -9.05 2.56
CA ALA A 101 -14.62 -10.46 2.18
C ALA A 101 -15.81 -10.92 1.33
N GLU A 102 -17.04 -10.54 1.71
CA GLU A 102 -18.25 -10.82 0.94
C GLU A 102 -18.14 -10.26 -0.50
N MET A 103 -17.66 -9.03 -0.63
CA MET A 103 -17.46 -8.39 -1.93
C MET A 103 -16.39 -9.10 -2.76
N LEU A 104 -15.26 -9.47 -2.15
CA LEU A 104 -14.17 -10.16 -2.83
C LEU A 104 -14.61 -11.55 -3.31
N ARG A 105 -15.28 -12.33 -2.46
CA ARG A 105 -15.79 -13.67 -2.79
C ARG A 105 -16.82 -13.64 -3.91
N ARG A 106 -17.71 -12.66 -3.92
CA ARG A 106 -18.67 -12.46 -5.03
C ARG A 106 -17.98 -12.21 -6.38
N ASN A 107 -16.73 -11.72 -6.36
CA ASN A 107 -15.92 -11.51 -7.56
C ASN A 107 -14.90 -12.65 -7.78
N GLY A 108 -15.06 -13.80 -7.11
CA GLY A 108 -14.22 -14.98 -7.29
C GLY A 108 -12.82 -14.86 -6.67
N ILE A 109 -12.62 -13.98 -5.70
CA ILE A 109 -11.34 -13.80 -5.02
C ILE A 109 -11.41 -14.53 -3.66
N PRO A 110 -10.63 -15.61 -3.46
CA PRO A 110 -10.54 -16.29 -2.18
C PRO A 110 -9.96 -15.35 -1.11
N CYS A 111 -10.58 -15.32 0.07
CA CYS A 111 -10.09 -14.56 1.21
C CYS A 111 -10.59 -15.15 2.52
N ASP A 112 -9.75 -15.03 3.55
CA ASP A 112 -10.14 -15.36 4.92
C ASP A 112 -10.68 -14.12 5.61
N GLU A 113 -11.60 -14.35 6.54
CA GLU A 113 -12.22 -13.29 7.32
C GLU A 113 -11.48 -13.05 8.62
N VAL A 114 -11.37 -11.78 8.99
CA VAL A 114 -11.00 -11.33 10.34
C VAL A 114 -12.14 -10.51 10.91
N ARG A 115 -12.34 -10.60 12.23
CA ARG A 115 -13.35 -9.80 12.92
C ARG A 115 -12.89 -8.34 13.05
N LYS A 116 -13.84 -7.45 13.32
CA LYS A 116 -13.54 -6.07 13.71
C LYS A 116 -13.00 -6.03 15.14
N LEU A 117 -12.25 -4.98 15.47
CA LEU A 117 -11.57 -4.89 16.76
C LEU A 117 -12.58 -4.85 17.93
N PHE A 118 -13.68 -4.12 17.77
CA PHE A 118 -14.73 -4.02 18.79
C PHE A 118 -15.61 -5.27 18.91
N GLU A 119 -15.46 -6.25 18.02
CA GLU A 119 -16.23 -7.49 18.08
C GLU A 119 -15.52 -8.50 18.99
N GLU A 120 -16.25 -9.02 19.98
CA GLU A 120 -15.75 -10.09 20.83
C GLU A 120 -15.60 -11.42 20.05
N PRO A 121 -14.53 -12.19 20.29
CA PRO A 121 -14.42 -13.57 19.80
C PRO A 121 -15.61 -14.41 20.27
N GLY A 122 -16.10 -15.31 19.42
CA GLY A 122 -17.26 -16.15 19.76
C GLY A 122 -17.62 -17.14 18.67
N ALA A 123 -18.57 -18.02 18.97
CA ALA A 123 -19.01 -19.07 18.05
C ALA A 123 -19.48 -18.47 16.71
N GLY A 124 -18.87 -18.91 15.61
CA GLY A 124 -19.17 -18.43 14.25
C GLY A 124 -18.48 -17.12 13.85
N ARG A 125 -17.54 -16.60 14.66
CA ARG A 125 -16.72 -15.43 14.30
C ARG A 125 -15.23 -15.79 14.26
N PRO A 126 -14.42 -15.10 13.43
CA PRO A 126 -12.98 -15.28 13.43
C PRO A 126 -12.32 -15.00 14.79
N GLU A 127 -11.38 -15.85 15.19
CA GLU A 127 -10.65 -15.72 16.47
C GLU A 127 -9.66 -14.56 16.51
N ALA A 128 -9.19 -14.06 15.37
CA ALA A 128 -8.26 -12.94 15.26
C ALA A 128 -8.92 -11.71 14.61
N SER A 129 -8.64 -10.52 15.16
CA SER A 129 -8.98 -9.25 14.53
C SER A 129 -7.88 -8.85 13.54
N ALA A 130 -8.16 -7.87 12.70
CA ALA A 130 -7.14 -7.31 11.80
C ALA A 130 -5.91 -6.78 12.58
N VAL A 131 -6.13 -6.14 13.72
CA VAL A 131 -5.05 -5.61 14.57
C VAL A 131 -4.24 -6.76 15.18
N ASP A 132 -4.89 -7.81 15.66
CA ASP A 132 -4.20 -9.00 16.20
C ASP A 132 -3.29 -9.63 15.14
N ALA A 133 -3.80 -9.80 13.90
CA ALA A 133 -3.03 -10.37 12.80
C ALA A 133 -1.82 -9.50 12.41
N ILE A 134 -2.00 -8.17 12.39
CA ILE A 134 -0.92 -7.20 12.10
C ILE A 134 0.16 -7.27 13.18
N LEU A 135 -0.23 -7.22 14.46
CA LEU A 135 0.72 -7.25 15.59
C LEU A 135 1.43 -8.59 15.73
N ALA A 136 0.79 -9.68 15.29
CA ALA A 136 1.40 -11.01 15.23
C ALA A 136 2.38 -11.18 14.05
N GLY A 137 2.54 -10.18 13.18
CA GLY A 137 3.39 -10.26 12.00
C GLY A 137 2.83 -11.16 10.90
N ALA A 138 1.52 -11.40 10.88
CA ALA A 138 0.84 -12.25 9.89
C ALA A 138 0.37 -11.47 8.65
N VAL A 139 0.74 -10.19 8.52
CA VAL A 139 0.34 -9.30 7.42
C VAL A 139 1.57 -8.56 6.90
N ASP A 140 1.76 -8.58 5.58
CA ASP A 140 2.89 -7.97 4.88
C ASP A 140 2.51 -6.67 4.14
N LEU A 141 1.22 -6.47 3.89
CA LEU A 141 0.68 -5.25 3.26
C LEU A 141 -0.73 -4.95 3.76
N VAL A 142 -1.00 -3.70 4.10
CA VAL A 142 -2.33 -3.21 4.48
C VAL A 142 -2.91 -2.32 3.38
N ILE A 143 -4.13 -2.63 2.93
CA ILE A 143 -4.94 -1.77 2.07
C ILE A 143 -6.16 -1.34 2.87
N ASN A 144 -6.16 -0.09 3.35
CA ASN A 144 -7.21 0.45 4.18
C ASN A 144 -7.72 1.81 3.71
N THR A 145 -8.85 1.85 2.98
CA THR A 145 -9.44 3.14 2.60
C THR A 145 -10.37 3.68 3.69
N PRO A 146 -10.22 4.96 4.10
CA PRO A 146 -10.98 5.53 5.21
C PRO A 146 -12.46 5.77 4.83
N TYR A 147 -13.34 5.67 5.81
CA TYR A 147 -14.73 6.10 5.69
C TYR A 147 -14.82 7.62 5.85
N GLY A 148 -15.49 8.30 4.92
CA GLY A 148 -15.55 9.78 4.89
C GLY A 148 -16.40 10.45 5.98
N ASN A 149 -16.98 9.71 6.92
CA ASN A 149 -17.70 10.27 8.07
C ASN A 149 -17.23 9.59 9.36
N SER A 150 -16.96 10.42 10.37
CA SER A 150 -16.70 10.08 11.77
C SER A 150 -17.93 9.45 12.43
N GLY A 151 -18.22 8.21 12.05
CA GLY A 151 -19.11 7.30 12.77
C GLY A 151 -18.32 6.26 13.57
N PRO A 152 -18.99 5.36 14.32
CA PRO A 152 -18.38 4.38 15.24
C PRO A 152 -17.48 3.31 14.59
N ARG A 153 -17.05 3.49 13.34
CA ARG A 153 -16.11 2.63 12.60
C ARG A 153 -14.66 3.04 12.90
N ILE A 154 -14.29 2.97 14.18
CA ILE A 154 -13.00 3.44 14.74
C ILE A 154 -11.83 2.50 14.39
N ASP A 155 -12.10 1.26 13.97
CA ASP A 155 -11.06 0.26 13.71
C ASP A 155 -10.02 0.70 12.67
N GLY A 156 -10.41 1.52 11.70
CA GLY A 156 -9.49 1.98 10.65
C GLY A 156 -8.29 2.72 11.24
N TYR A 157 -8.48 3.51 12.29
CA TYR A 157 -7.38 4.20 12.97
C TYR A 157 -6.45 3.20 13.67
N GLU A 158 -6.99 2.20 14.36
CA GLU A 158 -6.20 1.17 15.07
C GLU A 158 -5.42 0.30 14.10
N ILE A 159 -6.05 -0.11 12.99
CA ILE A 159 -5.41 -0.88 11.91
C ILE A 159 -4.21 -0.13 11.35
N ARG A 160 -4.39 1.14 10.98
CA ARG A 160 -3.30 1.94 10.39
C ARG A 160 -2.20 2.23 11.41
N SER A 161 -2.56 2.43 12.67
CA SER A 161 -1.61 2.65 13.77
C SER A 161 -0.77 1.39 14.04
N ALA A 162 -1.40 0.21 14.02
CA ALA A 162 -0.72 -1.07 14.14
C ALA A 162 0.23 -1.31 12.96
N ALA A 163 -0.21 -1.04 11.72
CA ALA A 163 0.62 -1.19 10.53
C ALA A 163 1.88 -0.31 10.59
N VAL A 164 1.73 0.97 10.95
CA VAL A 164 2.87 1.90 11.13
C VAL A 164 3.81 1.41 12.24
N SER A 165 3.26 0.91 13.34
CA SER A 165 4.07 0.42 14.48
C SER A 165 4.86 -0.84 14.15
N MET A 166 4.33 -1.69 13.27
CA MET A 166 4.97 -2.91 12.79
C MET A 166 5.82 -2.69 11.52
N ASN A 167 5.95 -1.44 11.06
CA ASN A 167 6.63 -1.08 9.82
C ASN A 167 6.11 -1.84 8.58
N ILE A 168 4.79 -2.07 8.54
CA ILE A 168 4.09 -2.71 7.42
C ILE A 168 3.58 -1.62 6.47
N PRO A 169 3.86 -1.70 5.15
CA PRO A 169 3.32 -0.77 4.17
C PRO A 169 1.80 -0.66 4.28
N CYS A 170 1.30 0.58 4.37
CA CYS A 170 -0.12 0.86 4.57
C CYS A 170 -0.64 1.83 3.50
N VAL A 171 -1.41 1.29 2.56
CA VAL A 171 -1.99 2.03 1.44
C VAL A 171 -3.41 2.46 1.76
N THR A 172 -3.69 3.75 1.65
CA THR A 172 -4.97 4.35 2.11
C THR A 172 -5.89 4.84 0.99
N THR A 173 -5.49 4.67 -0.28
CA THR A 173 -6.24 5.14 -1.45
C THR A 173 -6.33 4.06 -2.52
N VAL A 174 -7.34 4.15 -3.39
CA VAL A 174 -7.53 3.22 -4.52
C VAL A 174 -6.36 3.32 -5.50
N GLN A 175 -5.93 4.55 -5.79
CA GLN A 175 -4.83 4.84 -6.72
C GLN A 175 -3.50 4.32 -6.17
N GLY A 176 -3.26 4.51 -4.86
CA GLY A 176 -2.10 3.94 -4.19
C GLY A 176 -2.08 2.41 -4.26
N ALA A 177 -3.25 1.76 -4.15
CA ALA A 177 -3.32 0.30 -4.25
C ALA A 177 -2.98 -0.18 -5.66
N ALA A 178 -3.48 0.48 -6.69
CA ALA A 178 -3.13 0.19 -8.08
C ALA A 178 -1.64 0.42 -8.37
N ALA A 179 -1.04 1.47 -7.80
CA ALA A 179 0.39 1.73 -7.93
C ALA A 179 1.24 0.69 -7.19
N ALA A 180 0.83 0.29 -5.98
CA ALA A 180 1.48 -0.77 -5.21
C ALA A 180 1.48 -2.10 -5.95
N VAL A 181 0.38 -2.48 -6.61
CA VAL A 181 0.32 -3.68 -7.46
C VAL A 181 1.38 -3.63 -8.56
N GLN A 182 1.47 -2.53 -9.30
CA GLN A 182 2.46 -2.39 -10.37
C GLN A 182 3.89 -2.44 -9.82
N GLY A 183 4.14 -1.84 -8.66
CA GLY A 183 5.44 -1.91 -7.98
C GLY A 183 5.81 -3.32 -7.51
N ILE A 184 4.85 -4.06 -6.97
CA ILE A 184 5.02 -5.47 -6.55
C ILE A 184 5.33 -6.34 -7.78
N GLU A 185 4.59 -6.18 -8.88
CA GLU A 185 4.85 -6.91 -10.11
C GLU A 185 6.25 -6.63 -10.67
N ALA A 186 6.69 -5.37 -10.67
CA ALA A 186 8.04 -5.00 -11.08
C ALA A 186 9.11 -5.64 -10.17
N GLY A 187 8.86 -5.67 -8.85
CA GLY A 187 9.72 -6.34 -7.88
C GLY A 187 9.82 -7.84 -8.12
N ILE A 188 8.69 -8.52 -8.35
CA ILE A 188 8.64 -9.96 -8.61
C ILE A 188 9.36 -10.33 -9.91
N ARG A 189 9.25 -9.51 -10.96
CA ARG A 189 9.97 -9.75 -12.23
C ARG A 189 11.48 -9.54 -12.11
N GLY A 190 11.94 -8.82 -11.07
CA GLY A 190 13.36 -8.50 -10.89
C GLY A 190 13.84 -7.33 -11.75
N ASP A 191 12.93 -6.47 -12.21
CA ASP A 191 13.25 -5.35 -13.12
C ASP A 191 13.95 -4.17 -12.42
N ILE A 192 13.97 -4.17 -11.08
CA ILE A 192 14.42 -3.04 -10.26
C ILE A 192 15.96 -3.04 -10.17
N GLY A 193 16.60 -2.16 -10.96
CA GLY A 193 18.04 -1.94 -10.93
C GLY A 193 18.43 -0.51 -10.49
N VAL A 194 19.73 -0.24 -10.41
CA VAL A 194 20.27 1.11 -10.12
C VAL A 194 20.88 1.74 -11.37
N ARG A 195 20.82 3.06 -11.45
CA ARG A 195 21.45 3.87 -12.49
C ARG A 195 21.79 5.25 -11.93
N SER A 196 22.93 5.79 -12.31
CA SER A 196 23.34 7.15 -11.96
C SER A 196 22.55 8.20 -12.74
N LEU A 197 22.47 9.43 -12.21
CA LEU A 197 21.84 10.55 -12.92
C LEU A 197 22.61 10.90 -14.20
N GLN A 198 23.93 10.73 -14.19
CA GLN A 198 24.81 10.95 -15.34
C GLN A 198 24.43 10.01 -16.49
N GLU A 199 24.30 8.72 -16.23
CA GLU A 199 23.88 7.74 -17.24
C GLU A 199 22.47 8.02 -17.78
N LEU A 200 21.55 8.48 -16.93
CA LEU A 200 20.20 8.87 -17.35
C LEU A 200 20.23 10.10 -18.27
N HIS A 201 21.00 11.12 -17.91
CA HIS A 201 21.14 12.34 -18.71
C HIS A 201 21.84 12.07 -20.05
N SER A 202 22.89 11.25 -20.06
CA SER A 202 23.56 10.83 -21.30
C SER A 202 22.59 10.14 -22.26
N ALA A 203 21.80 9.18 -21.77
CA ALA A 203 20.82 8.48 -22.60
C ALA A 203 19.73 9.41 -23.19
N LEU A 204 19.31 10.43 -22.44
CA LEU A 204 18.37 11.45 -22.92
C LEU A 204 18.99 12.36 -23.99
N GLY A 205 20.27 12.73 -23.83
CA GLY A 205 21.02 13.49 -24.82
C GLY A 205 21.18 12.75 -26.14
N GLU A 206 21.54 11.47 -26.10
CA GLU A 206 21.65 10.59 -27.27
C GLU A 206 20.32 10.44 -28.01
N ALA A 207 19.21 10.18 -27.28
CA ALA A 207 17.88 10.05 -27.87
C ALA A 207 17.40 11.35 -28.55
N SER A 208 17.75 12.52 -27.97
CA SER A 208 17.42 13.82 -28.54
C SER A 208 18.20 14.09 -29.83
N ALA A 209 19.50 13.75 -29.85
CA ALA A 209 20.36 13.93 -31.02
C ALA A 209 19.97 13.03 -32.20
N GLY A 210 19.58 11.77 -31.95
CA GLY A 210 19.16 10.83 -32.98
C GLY A 210 17.80 11.11 -33.63
N SER A 211 16.97 11.98 -33.02
CA SER A 211 15.67 12.39 -33.56
C SER A 211 15.73 13.63 -34.48
N ALA A 212 16.89 14.27 -34.57
CA ALA A 212 17.12 15.51 -35.32
C ALA A 212 17.91 15.32 -36.63
N GLY A 213 18.25 14.07 -36.99
CA GLY A 213 18.91 13.69 -38.25
C GLY A 213 18.02 12.82 -39.11
#